data_AF-A0A1V1PU01-F1
#
_entry.id   AF-A0A1V1PU01-F1
#
_cell.length_a   1.000
_cell.length_b   1.000
_cell.length_c   1.000
_cell.angle_alpha   90.00
_cell.angle_beta   90.00
_cell.angle_gamma   90.00
#
_symmetry.space_group_name_H-M   'P 1'
#
loop_
_entity.id
_entity.type
_entity.pdbx_description
1 polymer ?
#
loop_
_entity_poly.entity_id
_entity_poly.type
_entity_poly.pdbx_seq_one_letter_code
_entity_poly.pdbx_strand_id
1 'polypeptide(L)'
;MGHTMVMTALRTIAAAFTFILALNTAAFAQDQGSTRARADTVLQAWASGSAEAYEAAARANFTDEAFAQRTPEQRASLAARVASAFGRFQVTDVAETTEGVRASIRGENGTPAVVTFTFDAAHRIASFTFDLSPTGGMPPPREVAPSERAYETSDALVTVGDHVISTRLYAPRGRTTFPVVVLIHGSGSSSRIDAPLTRVLAQAFAARGIGSLSYDKRGTGNSTGTFTGVDFEALGADAAAIARYARRLPQAEAVGFWGESQAGWIMPYALRRARFARFAILVSATTISPFEQVAWWLRHQTLSWGLTPDEADAADRMHRAVTLYYAGRGTYASAQAEVDANRGAPWFDRVVNHPYWDTMPNGRPLAPAELAEALRERPGDFELTSAASSYMDYRPHYRRVTLPTLAIYGTADDLQPIDRSRALLEEVLRRDRRHVHEFITYEGASHDMQSPDGRVRSDYLDAVTQWAERQFAAAR
;
A
#
# COMPACT_ATOMS: atom_id res chain seq x y z
N MET A 1 47.86 27.00 -34.59
CA MET A 1 47.27 28.34 -34.79
C MET A 1 45.85 28.11 -35.25
N GLY A 2 44.76 28.54 -34.61
CA GLY A 2 44.45 29.26 -33.38
C GLY A 2 42.92 29.08 -33.25
N HIS A 3 42.41 28.63 -32.10
CA HIS A 3 41.76 29.51 -31.12
C HIS A 3 40.77 30.53 -31.70
N THR A 4 39.58 30.54 -31.09
CA THR A 4 38.61 31.64 -31.01
C THR A 4 37.45 31.60 -32.02
N MET A 5 36.36 30.94 -31.63
CA MET A 5 35.02 31.49 -31.86
C MET A 5 34.20 31.34 -30.58
N VAL A 6 34.45 32.26 -29.67
CA VAL A 6 33.54 32.66 -28.59
C VAL A 6 32.98 34.01 -29.00
N MET A 7 31.65 34.12 -28.94
CA MET A 7 30.86 35.36 -28.91
C MET A 7 30.88 36.25 -30.16
N THR A 8 29.75 36.29 -30.88
CA THR A 8 28.69 37.31 -30.66
C THR A 8 27.65 37.21 -31.79
N ALA A 9 26.47 36.68 -31.50
CA ALA A 9 25.22 36.99 -32.20
C ALA A 9 24.03 36.60 -31.32
N LEU A 10 23.93 37.29 -30.17
CA LEU A 10 22.64 37.61 -29.56
C LEU A 10 21.83 38.45 -30.55
N ARG A 11 20.49 38.30 -30.48
CA ARG A 11 19.44 38.98 -31.27
C ARG A 11 19.06 38.23 -32.55
N THR A 12 18.06 37.35 -32.43
CA THR A 12 16.70 37.52 -33.00
C THR A 12 15.96 36.18 -32.98
N ILE A 13 15.60 35.65 -31.80
CA ILE A 13 14.40 34.81 -31.59
C ILE A 13 13.83 35.19 -30.21
N ALA A 14 13.54 36.47 -30.07
CA ALA A 14 12.84 37.06 -28.93
C ALA A 14 11.67 37.86 -29.51
N ALA A 15 10.66 37.16 -30.05
CA ALA A 15 9.42 37.78 -30.53
C ALA A 15 8.23 36.82 -30.73
N ALA A 16 8.30 35.54 -30.33
CA ALA A 16 7.20 34.58 -30.56
C ALA A 16 6.67 33.86 -29.30
N PHE A 17 7.21 34.14 -28.11
CA PHE A 17 6.79 33.48 -26.86
C PHE A 17 6.04 34.38 -25.86
N THR A 18 5.69 35.60 -26.24
CA THR A 18 5.08 36.60 -25.33
C THR A 18 3.59 36.87 -25.61
N PHE A 19 2.86 35.96 -26.27
CA PHE A 19 1.43 36.18 -26.57
C PHE A 19 0.48 35.01 -26.23
N ILE A 20 0.94 33.99 -25.51
CA ILE A 20 0.05 32.94 -24.92
C ILE A 20 0.22 32.88 -23.38
N LEU A 21 0.71 33.95 -22.75
CA LEU A 21 0.87 34.04 -21.29
C LEU A 21 0.02 35.16 -20.64
N ALA A 22 -0.91 35.77 -21.37
CA ALA A 22 -1.68 36.93 -20.89
C ALA A 22 -3.21 36.81 -21.00
N LEU A 23 -3.75 35.62 -21.30
CA LEU A 23 -5.21 35.42 -21.41
C LEU A 23 -5.79 34.35 -20.46
N ASN A 24 -5.08 33.99 -19.39
CA ASN A 24 -5.70 33.23 -18.30
C ASN A 24 -5.42 33.78 -16.89
N THR A 25 -4.70 34.90 -16.73
CA THR A 25 -4.48 35.50 -15.40
C THR A 25 -5.73 36.13 -14.79
N ALA A 26 -6.80 36.32 -15.54
CA ALA A 26 -8.07 36.89 -15.06
C ALA A 26 -9.09 35.86 -14.53
N ALA A 27 -8.87 34.54 -14.76
CA ALA A 27 -9.73 33.49 -14.21
C ALA A 27 -9.19 32.83 -12.93
N PHE A 28 -7.91 33.03 -12.60
CA PHE A 28 -7.26 32.47 -11.40
C PHE A 28 -7.37 33.31 -10.13
N ALA A 29 -8.03 34.48 -10.20
CA ALA A 29 -8.12 35.40 -9.07
C ALA A 29 -9.31 35.14 -8.13
N GLN A 30 -10.07 34.04 -8.28
CA GLN A 30 -11.25 33.76 -7.46
C GLN A 30 -11.33 32.37 -6.81
N ASP A 31 -10.29 31.53 -6.83
CA ASP A 31 -10.37 30.22 -6.17
C ASP A 31 -9.04 29.71 -5.57
N GLN A 32 -8.40 30.52 -4.71
CA GLN A 32 -7.26 30.04 -3.91
C GLN A 32 -7.69 29.15 -2.71
N GLY A 33 -8.95 28.69 -2.69
CA GLY A 33 -9.56 27.96 -1.58
C GLY A 33 -10.01 26.53 -1.89
N SER A 34 -10.19 26.14 -3.16
CA SER A 34 -10.66 24.80 -3.51
C SER A 34 -9.59 23.71 -3.35
N THR A 35 -10.08 22.49 -3.15
CA THR A 35 -9.26 21.27 -3.06
C THR A 35 -8.37 21.08 -4.27
N ARG A 36 -8.89 21.31 -5.49
CA ARG A 36 -8.13 21.21 -6.74
C ARG A 36 -7.01 22.22 -6.85
N ALA A 37 -7.27 23.50 -6.55
CA ALA A 37 -6.25 24.55 -6.68
C ALA A 37 -5.02 24.27 -5.79
N ARG A 38 -5.24 23.72 -4.59
CA ARG A 38 -4.16 23.33 -3.68
C ARG A 38 -3.37 22.12 -4.18
N ALA A 39 -4.05 21.09 -4.67
CA ALA A 39 -3.40 19.92 -5.27
C ALA A 39 -2.54 20.33 -6.47
N ASP A 40 -3.09 21.18 -7.37
CA ASP A 40 -2.38 21.67 -8.55
C ASP A 40 -1.11 22.46 -8.16
N THR A 41 -1.19 23.29 -7.12
CA THR A 41 -0.03 24.05 -6.62
C THR A 41 1.10 23.12 -6.15
N VAL A 42 0.77 22.04 -5.44
CA VAL A 42 1.75 21.07 -4.95
C VAL A 42 2.33 20.22 -6.08
N LEU A 43 1.49 19.78 -7.03
CA LEU A 43 1.93 19.05 -8.23
C LEU A 43 2.89 19.89 -9.08
N GLN A 44 2.60 21.17 -9.29
CA GLN A 44 3.48 22.09 -10.01
C GLN A 44 4.83 22.28 -9.31
N ALA A 45 4.81 22.40 -7.98
CA ALA A 45 6.03 22.52 -7.20
C ALA A 45 6.91 21.28 -7.34
N TRP A 46 6.34 20.08 -7.29
CA TRP A 46 7.07 18.83 -7.57
C TRP A 46 7.56 18.74 -9.02
N ALA A 47 6.73 19.10 -10.00
CA ALA A 47 7.10 19.08 -11.41
C ALA A 47 8.27 20.03 -11.74
N SER A 48 8.47 21.07 -10.93
CA SER A 48 9.60 21.99 -11.06
C SER A 48 10.95 21.38 -10.67
N GLY A 49 10.95 20.30 -9.89
CA GLY A 49 12.15 19.71 -9.29
C GLY A 49 12.83 20.57 -8.22
N SER A 50 12.27 21.72 -7.85
CA SER A 50 12.82 22.61 -6.82
C SER A 50 12.33 22.24 -5.42
N ALA A 51 13.26 21.89 -4.53
CA ALA A 51 12.96 21.64 -3.13
C ALA A 51 12.42 22.90 -2.43
N GLU A 52 12.89 24.08 -2.82
CA GLU A 52 12.41 25.37 -2.28
C GLU A 52 10.96 25.64 -2.72
N ALA A 53 10.64 25.36 -3.98
CA ALA A 53 9.26 25.49 -4.47
C ALA A 53 8.32 24.51 -3.75
N TYR A 54 8.77 23.27 -3.52
CA TYR A 54 7.98 22.30 -2.76
C TYR A 54 7.79 22.73 -1.31
N GLU A 55 8.83 23.21 -0.62
CA GLU A 55 8.72 23.69 0.76
C GLU A 55 7.69 24.82 0.89
N ALA A 56 7.73 25.79 -0.03
CA ALA A 56 6.78 26.90 -0.07
C ALA A 56 5.35 26.41 -0.35
N ALA A 57 5.17 25.54 -1.35
CA ALA A 57 3.86 24.99 -1.70
C ALA A 57 3.28 24.11 -0.58
N ALA A 58 4.09 23.28 0.05
CA ALA A 58 3.68 22.43 1.16
C ALA A 58 3.22 23.27 2.36
N ARG A 59 3.98 24.29 2.74
CA ARG A 59 3.65 25.19 3.85
C ARG A 59 2.32 25.93 3.64
N ALA A 60 2.05 26.35 2.41
CA ALA A 60 0.85 27.11 2.08
C ALA A 60 -0.43 26.24 1.96
N ASN A 61 -0.29 24.94 1.65
CA ASN A 61 -1.42 24.13 1.21
C ASN A 61 -1.74 22.93 2.10
N PHE A 62 -0.79 22.41 2.88
CA PHE A 62 -1.02 21.29 3.79
C PHE A 62 -1.64 21.74 5.11
N THR A 63 -2.32 20.87 5.85
CA THR A 63 -2.65 21.15 7.25
C THR A 63 -1.37 21.31 8.06
N ASP A 64 -1.43 22.03 9.19
CA ASP A 64 -0.25 22.23 10.04
C ASP A 64 0.28 20.89 10.57
N GLU A 65 -0.64 19.96 10.90
CA GLU A 65 -0.32 18.59 11.30
C GLU A 65 0.40 17.83 10.17
N ALA A 66 -0.16 17.79 8.96
CA ALA A 66 0.42 17.07 7.84
C ALA A 66 1.76 17.66 7.39
N PHE A 67 1.92 18.98 7.49
CA PHE A 67 3.18 19.66 7.24
C PHE A 67 4.25 19.30 8.29
N ALA A 68 3.87 19.26 9.56
CA ALA A 68 4.76 18.96 10.69
C ALA A 68 5.19 17.48 10.77
N GLN A 69 4.50 16.56 10.08
CA GLN A 69 4.88 15.15 10.01
C GLN A 69 6.28 14.89 9.40
N ARG A 70 6.84 15.87 8.68
CA ARG A 70 8.18 15.78 8.09
C ARG A 70 9.01 16.96 8.53
N THR A 71 10.31 16.75 8.77
CA THR A 71 11.25 17.87 8.94
C THR A 71 11.49 18.58 7.59
N PRO A 72 12.04 19.81 7.57
CA PRO A 72 12.44 20.46 6.32
C PRO A 72 13.36 19.59 5.46
N GLU A 73 14.31 18.88 6.08
CA GLU A 73 15.24 17.98 5.40
C GLU A 73 14.51 16.78 4.78
N GLN A 74 13.53 16.22 5.49
CA GLN A 74 12.71 15.11 4.97
C GLN A 74 11.80 15.54 3.82
N ARG A 75 11.29 16.78 3.84
CA ARG A 75 10.52 17.35 2.71
C ARG A 75 11.41 17.64 1.50
N ALA A 76 12.61 18.17 1.71
CA ALA A 76 13.59 18.35 0.64
C ALA A 76 14.01 16.99 0.03
N SER A 77 14.25 15.98 0.87
CA SER A 77 14.53 14.60 0.44
C SER A 77 13.35 13.98 -0.33
N LEU A 78 12.11 14.23 0.09
CA LEU A 78 10.92 13.82 -0.67
C LEU A 78 10.88 14.48 -2.06
N ALA A 79 11.08 15.80 -2.14
CA ALA A 79 11.11 16.51 -3.42
C ALA A 79 12.22 15.96 -4.34
N ALA A 80 13.41 15.72 -3.79
CA ALA A 80 14.52 15.11 -4.51
C ALA A 80 14.19 13.69 -5.00
N ARG A 81 13.52 12.86 -4.18
CA ARG A 81 13.08 11.52 -4.59
C ARG A 81 12.03 11.55 -5.68
N VAL A 82 11.06 12.48 -5.62
CA VAL A 82 10.06 12.67 -6.68
C VAL A 82 10.75 13.10 -7.98
N ALA A 83 11.66 14.07 -7.92
CA ALA A 83 12.44 14.50 -9.07
C ALA A 83 13.33 13.38 -9.63
N SER A 84 13.93 12.56 -8.76
CA SER A 84 14.72 11.40 -9.18
C SER A 84 13.86 10.30 -9.80
N ALA A 85 12.65 10.08 -9.28
CA ALA A 85 11.73 9.03 -9.72
C ALA A 85 11.13 9.32 -11.09
N PHE A 86 10.78 10.57 -11.36
CA PHE A 86 10.01 10.95 -12.55
C PHE A 86 10.72 11.93 -13.48
N GLY A 87 11.84 12.51 -13.06
CA GLY A 87 12.38 13.70 -13.72
C GLY A 87 11.41 14.87 -13.60
N ARG A 88 11.37 15.72 -14.63
CA ARG A 88 10.18 16.55 -14.84
C ARG A 88 9.01 15.64 -15.20
N PHE A 89 7.80 15.97 -14.78
CA PHE A 89 6.63 15.16 -15.13
C PHE A 89 5.48 16.04 -15.58
N GLN A 90 4.63 15.47 -16.42
CA GLN A 90 3.40 16.09 -16.88
C GLN A 90 2.24 15.52 -16.06
N VAL A 91 1.33 16.40 -15.64
CA VAL A 91 0.02 15.97 -15.13
C VAL A 91 -0.86 15.69 -16.34
N THR A 92 -1.26 14.43 -16.52
CA THR A 92 -2.01 13.98 -17.69
C THR A 92 -3.52 14.00 -17.47
N ASP A 93 -3.96 13.89 -16.21
CA ASP A 93 -5.38 13.95 -15.83
C ASP A 93 -5.52 14.41 -14.37
N VAL A 94 -6.58 15.17 -14.06
CA VAL A 94 -6.92 15.57 -12.68
C VAL A 94 -8.43 15.46 -12.49
N ALA A 95 -8.83 14.60 -11.56
CA ALA A 95 -10.22 14.39 -11.18
C ALA A 95 -10.43 14.80 -9.71
N GLU A 96 -11.44 15.65 -9.48
CA GLU A 96 -12.01 15.79 -8.14
C GLU A 96 -12.94 14.61 -7.87
N THR A 97 -12.72 13.96 -6.74
CA THR A 97 -13.44 12.78 -6.30
C THR A 97 -14.02 13.05 -4.92
N THR A 98 -14.94 12.20 -4.47
CA THR A 98 -15.44 12.25 -3.08
C THR A 98 -14.35 11.96 -2.04
N GLU A 99 -13.19 11.46 -2.45
CA GLU A 99 -12.05 11.10 -1.59
C GLU A 99 -10.94 12.18 -1.60
N GLY A 100 -11.15 13.25 -2.35
CA GLY A 100 -10.20 14.33 -2.59
C GLY A 100 -9.80 14.43 -4.05
N VAL A 101 -8.56 14.84 -4.33
CA VAL A 101 -8.09 15.14 -5.69
C VAL A 101 -7.16 14.03 -6.15
N ARG A 102 -7.46 13.43 -7.30
CA ARG A 102 -6.64 12.41 -7.93
C ARG A 102 -6.00 12.98 -9.19
N ALA A 103 -4.69 12.91 -9.29
CA ALA A 103 -3.92 13.39 -10.43
C ALA A 103 -3.08 12.26 -11.04
N SER A 104 -3.29 11.98 -12.32
CA SER A 104 -2.42 11.09 -13.08
C SER A 104 -1.22 11.88 -13.58
N ILE A 105 -0.02 11.36 -13.36
CA ILE A 105 1.23 11.97 -13.80
C ILE A 105 2.02 11.00 -14.69
N ARG A 106 2.81 11.57 -15.60
CA ARG A 106 3.76 10.84 -16.43
C ARG A 106 5.11 11.54 -16.39
N GLY A 107 6.11 10.84 -15.87
CA GLY A 107 7.50 11.30 -15.85
C GLY A 107 8.09 11.49 -17.25
N GLU A 108 9.13 12.30 -17.35
CA GLU A 108 9.95 12.50 -18.55
C GLU A 108 10.62 11.18 -18.99
N ASN A 109 10.86 10.28 -18.03
CA ASN A 109 11.31 8.90 -18.25
C ASN A 109 10.18 7.94 -18.66
N GLY A 110 8.95 8.43 -18.84
CA GLY A 110 7.77 7.64 -19.23
C GLY A 110 7.05 6.95 -18.07
N THR A 111 7.58 7.01 -16.84
CA THR A 111 7.02 6.36 -15.65
C THR A 111 5.65 6.95 -15.29
N PRO A 112 4.56 6.16 -15.28
CA PRO A 112 3.26 6.64 -14.83
C PRO A 112 3.19 6.63 -13.29
N ALA A 113 2.42 7.56 -12.74
CA ALA A 113 1.99 7.49 -11.35
C ALA A 113 0.59 8.10 -11.19
N VAL A 114 -0.09 7.75 -10.11
CA VAL A 114 -1.27 8.46 -9.65
C VAL A 114 -0.98 9.05 -8.29
N VAL A 115 -1.24 10.35 -8.14
CA VAL A 115 -1.18 11.05 -6.86
C VAL A 115 -2.59 11.25 -6.35
N THR A 116 -2.88 10.87 -5.12
CA THR A 116 -4.17 11.15 -4.48
C THR A 116 -3.95 12.03 -3.26
N PHE A 117 -4.66 13.16 -3.21
CA PHE A 117 -4.65 14.12 -2.11
C PHE A 117 -5.95 14.00 -1.32
N THR A 118 -5.87 13.95 0.01
CA THR A 118 -7.02 14.08 0.90
C THR A 118 -7.00 15.45 1.57
N PHE A 119 -8.16 15.91 2.03
CA PHE A 119 -8.34 17.26 2.56
C PHE A 119 -9.09 17.26 3.90
N ASP A 120 -8.81 18.27 4.72
CA ASP A 120 -9.60 18.55 5.93
C ASP A 120 -10.88 19.35 5.59
N ALA A 121 -11.67 19.67 6.63
CA ALA A 121 -12.89 20.46 6.50
C ALA A 121 -12.63 21.91 6.03
N ALA A 122 -11.40 22.42 6.14
CA ALA A 122 -10.98 23.72 5.62
C ALA A 122 -10.34 23.62 4.22
N HIS A 123 -10.50 22.46 3.56
CA HIS A 123 -9.96 22.14 2.26
C HIS A 123 -8.43 22.22 2.19
N ARG A 124 -7.69 22.09 3.29
CA ARG A 124 -6.23 21.97 3.31
C ARG A 124 -5.81 20.52 3.14
N ILE A 125 -4.67 20.28 2.49
CA ILE A 125 -4.18 18.92 2.19
C ILE A 125 -3.79 18.22 3.50
N ALA A 126 -4.53 17.18 3.86
CA ALA A 126 -4.30 16.39 5.06
C ALA A 126 -3.34 15.22 4.80
N SER A 127 -3.34 14.65 3.59
CA SER A 127 -2.38 13.62 3.19
C SER A 127 -2.26 13.55 1.67
N PHE A 128 -1.22 12.86 1.20
CA PHE A 128 -1.13 12.43 -0.19
C PHE A 128 -0.50 11.04 -0.29
N THR A 129 -0.79 10.32 -1.38
CA THR A 129 -0.16 9.05 -1.73
C THR A 129 0.31 9.06 -3.17
N PHE A 130 1.41 8.35 -3.45
CA PHE A 130 1.85 8.01 -4.80
C PHE A 130 1.53 6.54 -5.06
N ASP A 131 0.78 6.28 -6.13
CA ASP A 131 0.61 4.96 -6.70
C ASP A 131 1.47 4.86 -7.95
N LEU A 132 2.47 3.98 -7.89
CA LEU A 132 3.53 3.83 -8.88
C LEU A 132 3.31 2.63 -9.82
N SER A 133 2.15 1.97 -9.75
CA SER A 133 1.87 0.80 -10.57
C SER A 133 1.79 1.17 -12.07
N PRO A 134 2.35 0.35 -12.98
CA PRO A 134 2.52 0.68 -14.40
C PRO A 134 1.21 0.87 -15.19
N THR A 135 0.07 0.47 -14.62
CA THR A 135 -1.27 0.75 -15.14
C THR A 135 -1.83 2.11 -14.73
N GLY A 136 -1.11 2.86 -13.88
CA GLY A 136 -1.71 3.93 -13.09
C GLY A 136 -2.74 3.29 -12.17
N GLY A 137 -2.32 2.88 -10.97
CA GLY A 137 -3.10 2.07 -10.05
C GLY A 137 -4.59 2.23 -10.19
N MET A 138 -5.23 1.11 -10.44
CA MET A 138 -6.66 1.01 -10.59
C MET A 138 -7.35 1.90 -9.54
N PRO A 139 -8.33 2.73 -9.94
CA PRO A 139 -8.88 3.72 -9.03
C PRO A 139 -9.27 3.09 -7.70
N PRO A 140 -9.14 3.81 -6.57
CA PRO A 140 -9.69 3.31 -5.31
C PRO A 140 -11.13 2.86 -5.57
N PRO A 141 -11.58 1.77 -4.92
CA PRO A 141 -12.88 1.18 -5.12
C PRO A 141 -13.97 2.22 -5.37
N ARG A 142 -14.47 2.32 -6.61
CA ARG A 142 -15.53 3.28 -6.91
C ARG A 142 -16.79 2.84 -6.17
N GLU A 143 -17.20 3.61 -5.17
CA GLU A 143 -18.46 3.39 -4.47
C GLU A 143 -19.59 3.48 -5.50
N VAL A 144 -20.33 2.38 -5.68
CA VAL A 144 -21.69 2.50 -6.22
C VAL A 144 -22.45 3.08 -5.05
N ALA A 145 -22.64 4.41 -5.03
CA ALA A 145 -23.42 5.04 -3.97
C ALA A 145 -24.74 4.26 -3.84
N PRO A 146 -24.95 3.51 -2.76
CA PRO A 146 -26.26 2.95 -2.51
C PRO A 146 -27.16 4.14 -2.17
N SER A 147 -28.38 4.12 -2.70
CA SER A 147 -29.47 4.86 -2.08
C SER A 147 -29.58 4.35 -0.63
N GLU A 148 -29.06 5.14 0.30
CA GLU A 148 -28.98 4.88 1.75
C GLU A 148 -27.95 3.80 2.20
N ARG A 149 -27.08 4.17 3.15
CA ARG A 149 -26.11 3.25 3.77
C ARG A 149 -26.86 2.16 4.54
N ALA A 150 -26.49 0.90 4.33
CA ALA A 150 -27.10 -0.25 5.01
C ALA A 150 -26.66 -0.39 6.48
N TYR A 151 -25.77 0.48 6.94
CA TYR A 151 -25.20 0.45 8.28
C TYR A 151 -25.22 1.80 8.99
N GLU A 152 -25.05 1.75 10.31
CA GLU A 152 -24.70 2.85 11.20
C GLU A 152 -23.28 2.65 11.73
N THR A 153 -22.59 3.74 12.07
CA THR A 153 -21.20 3.68 12.54
C THR A 153 -21.08 4.11 14.00
N SER A 154 -20.23 3.41 14.75
CA SER A 154 -19.81 3.87 16.09
C SER A 154 -18.33 3.60 16.30
N ASP A 155 -17.66 4.56 16.95
CA ASP A 155 -16.22 4.50 17.20
C ASP A 155 -15.93 4.10 18.64
N ALA A 156 -14.82 3.40 18.82
CA ALA A 156 -14.32 3.01 20.13
C ALA A 156 -12.81 2.95 20.16
N LEU A 157 -12.25 3.28 21.33
CA LEU A 157 -10.85 3.10 21.66
C LEU A 157 -10.71 1.84 22.53
N VAL A 158 -9.89 0.89 22.09
CA VAL A 158 -9.70 -0.40 22.75
C VAL A 158 -8.29 -0.48 23.31
N THR A 159 -8.16 -0.60 24.63
CA THR A 159 -6.86 -0.83 25.26
C THR A 159 -6.36 -2.25 24.96
N VAL A 160 -5.18 -2.35 24.34
CA VAL A 160 -4.49 -3.59 24.01
C VAL A 160 -3.11 -3.57 24.64
N GLY A 161 -2.98 -4.19 25.82
CA GLY A 161 -1.73 -4.16 26.57
C GLY A 161 -1.37 -2.73 26.99
N ASP A 162 -0.31 -2.19 26.40
CA ASP A 162 0.28 -0.87 26.68
C ASP A 162 -0.14 0.23 25.70
N HIS A 163 -0.91 -0.09 24.66
CA HIS A 163 -1.37 0.86 23.66
C HIS A 163 -2.88 0.78 23.47
N VAL A 164 -3.41 1.72 22.67
CA VAL A 164 -4.83 1.88 22.40
C VAL A 164 -5.04 1.77 20.90
N ILE A 165 -6.03 0.97 20.50
CA ILE A 165 -6.40 0.77 19.11
C ILE A 165 -7.74 1.47 18.85
N SER A 166 -7.76 2.34 17.84
CA SER A 166 -8.99 2.96 17.34
C SER A 166 -9.75 1.98 16.45
N THR A 167 -11.06 1.89 16.67
CA THR A 167 -11.96 0.98 15.97
C THR A 167 -13.22 1.70 15.50
N ARG A 168 -13.80 1.23 14.39
CA ARG A 168 -15.13 1.62 13.92
C ARG A 168 -15.98 0.40 13.64
N LEU A 169 -17.10 0.30 14.34
CA LEU A 169 -18.14 -0.70 14.10
C LEU A 169 -19.11 -0.16 13.04
N TYR A 170 -19.35 -0.97 12.01
CA TYR A 170 -20.37 -0.78 10.98
C TYR A 170 -21.52 -1.75 11.28
N ALA A 171 -22.54 -1.27 11.99
CA ALA A 171 -23.68 -2.05 12.46
C ALA A 171 -24.80 -2.07 11.41
N PRO A 172 -25.35 -3.22 11.00
CA PRO A 172 -26.46 -3.29 10.05
C PRO A 172 -27.69 -2.59 10.60
N ARG A 173 -28.31 -1.72 9.79
CA ARG A 173 -29.52 -1.00 10.17
C ARG A 173 -30.68 -1.94 10.46
N GLY A 174 -31.54 -1.54 11.41
CA GLY A 174 -32.74 -2.29 11.78
C GLY A 174 -32.47 -3.60 12.54
N ARG A 175 -31.22 -3.86 12.97
CA ARG A 175 -30.86 -5.02 13.78
C ARG A 175 -30.32 -4.59 15.14
N THR A 176 -30.83 -5.23 16.20
CA THR A 176 -30.33 -5.05 17.56
C THR A 176 -29.17 -5.99 17.89
N THR A 177 -29.17 -7.19 17.28
CA THR A 177 -28.07 -8.17 17.36
C THR A 177 -27.68 -8.67 15.96
N PHE A 178 -26.39 -8.95 15.78
CA PHE A 178 -25.80 -9.41 14.53
C PHE A 178 -24.43 -10.06 14.73
N PRO A 179 -24.00 -10.99 13.85
CA PRO A 179 -22.61 -11.44 13.82
C PRO A 179 -21.69 -10.34 13.28
N VAL A 180 -20.41 -10.36 13.67
CA VAL A 180 -19.41 -9.34 13.32
C VAL A 180 -18.21 -9.95 12.60
N VAL A 181 -17.78 -9.34 11.50
CA VAL A 181 -16.51 -9.65 10.83
C VAL A 181 -15.47 -8.60 11.17
N VAL A 182 -14.34 -9.01 11.75
CA VAL A 182 -13.20 -8.12 11.99
C VAL A 182 -12.36 -8.02 10.72
N LEU A 183 -12.13 -6.79 10.25
CA LEU A 183 -11.38 -6.49 9.03
C LEU A 183 -9.91 -6.25 9.36
N ILE A 184 -9.02 -7.14 8.92
CA ILE A 184 -7.57 -7.02 9.05
C ILE A 184 -7.00 -6.51 7.73
N HIS A 185 -6.64 -5.24 7.69
CA HIS A 185 -6.16 -4.62 6.46
C HIS A 185 -4.71 -4.99 6.12
N GLY A 186 -4.33 -4.75 4.86
CA GLY A 186 -2.98 -5.01 4.33
C GLY A 186 -1.87 -4.11 4.89
N SER A 187 -0.71 -4.15 4.22
CA SER A 187 0.49 -3.42 4.60
C SER A 187 0.32 -1.89 4.57
N GLY A 188 1.24 -1.20 5.24
CA GLY A 188 1.25 0.25 5.34
C GLY A 188 0.68 0.79 6.65
N SER A 189 0.90 2.09 6.83
CA SER A 189 0.61 2.86 8.06
C SER A 189 -0.59 3.80 7.93
N SER A 190 -1.32 3.74 6.82
CA SER A 190 -2.54 4.52 6.62
C SER A 190 -3.67 3.96 7.48
N SER A 191 -4.49 4.85 8.04
CA SER A 191 -5.78 4.48 8.62
C SER A 191 -6.63 3.77 7.57
N ARG A 192 -7.33 2.71 7.98
CA ARG A 192 -8.28 1.99 7.12
C ARG A 192 -9.71 2.06 7.64
N ILE A 193 -9.95 2.82 8.71
CA ILE A 193 -11.28 3.29 9.07
C ILE A 193 -11.80 4.15 7.93
N ASP A 194 -13.01 3.84 7.45
CA ASP A 194 -13.67 4.52 6.33
C ASP A 194 -12.90 4.54 5.01
N ALA A 195 -11.84 3.73 4.85
CA ALA A 195 -11.21 3.55 3.56
C ALA A 195 -12.21 2.97 2.53
N PRO A 196 -12.00 3.20 1.22
CA PRO A 196 -13.02 2.89 0.21
C PRO A 196 -13.40 1.40 0.18
N LEU A 197 -12.40 0.50 0.26
CA LEU A 197 -12.63 -0.94 0.38
C LEU A 197 -13.38 -1.30 1.67
N THR A 198 -13.05 -0.65 2.79
CA THR A 198 -13.75 -0.84 4.08
C THR A 198 -15.23 -0.48 3.95
N ARG A 199 -15.56 0.66 3.32
CA ARG A 199 -16.97 1.08 3.11
C ARG A 199 -17.72 0.11 2.22
N VAL A 200 -17.10 -0.34 1.12
CA VAL A 200 -17.69 -1.32 0.20
C VAL A 200 -17.96 -2.66 0.90
N LEU A 201 -16.99 -3.18 1.66
CA LEU A 201 -17.17 -4.40 2.45
C LEU A 201 -18.23 -4.23 3.54
N ALA A 202 -18.21 -3.12 4.28
CA ALA A 202 -19.19 -2.83 5.32
C ALA A 202 -20.61 -2.77 4.75
N GLN A 203 -20.80 -2.12 3.60
CA GLN A 203 -22.08 -2.09 2.90
C GLN A 203 -22.54 -3.50 2.49
N ALA A 204 -21.65 -4.29 1.91
CA ALA A 204 -21.97 -5.65 1.44
C ALA A 204 -22.33 -6.59 2.60
N PHE A 205 -21.56 -6.57 3.70
CA PHE A 205 -21.86 -7.35 4.90
C PHE A 205 -23.16 -6.89 5.56
N ALA A 206 -23.36 -5.58 5.70
CA ALA A 206 -24.54 -5.01 6.34
C ALA A 206 -25.83 -5.33 5.56
N ALA A 207 -25.76 -5.38 4.23
CA ALA A 207 -26.88 -5.83 3.39
C ALA A 207 -27.33 -7.27 3.67
N ARG A 208 -26.47 -8.11 4.28
CA ARG A 208 -26.80 -9.46 4.76
C ARG A 208 -27.04 -9.53 6.27
N GLY A 209 -27.19 -8.39 6.94
CA GLY A 209 -27.38 -8.33 8.39
C GLY A 209 -26.14 -8.69 9.20
N ILE A 210 -24.94 -8.59 8.61
CA ILE A 210 -23.64 -8.86 9.25
C ILE A 210 -22.96 -7.52 9.53
N GLY A 211 -22.48 -7.31 10.74
CA GLY A 211 -21.68 -6.15 11.08
C GLY A 211 -20.21 -6.33 10.70
N SER A 212 -19.50 -5.21 10.53
CA SER A 212 -18.05 -5.21 10.29
C SER A 212 -17.36 -4.35 11.35
N LEU A 213 -16.17 -4.76 11.81
CA LEU A 213 -15.33 -3.98 12.71
C LEU A 213 -13.99 -3.70 12.05
N SER A 214 -13.75 -2.46 11.66
CA SER A 214 -12.45 -1.99 11.19
C SER A 214 -11.66 -1.38 12.36
N TYR A 215 -10.35 -1.36 12.23
CA TYR A 215 -9.45 -0.74 13.20
C TYR A 215 -8.19 -0.21 12.52
N ASP A 216 -7.57 0.77 13.15
CA ASP A 216 -6.25 1.26 12.76
C ASP A 216 -5.18 0.43 13.48
N LYS A 217 -4.18 -0.07 12.76
CA LYS A 217 -3.03 -0.76 13.39
C LYS A 217 -2.36 0.14 14.44
N ARG A 218 -1.67 -0.45 15.41
CA ARG A 218 -0.86 0.30 16.39
C ARG A 218 0.01 1.35 15.69
N GLY A 219 0.09 2.55 16.26
CA GLY A 219 0.84 3.69 15.71
C GLY A 219 0.36 4.23 14.37
N THR A 220 -0.88 3.94 13.97
CA THR A 220 -1.51 4.47 12.74
C THR A 220 -2.84 5.13 13.04
N GLY A 221 -3.23 6.10 12.21
CA GLY A 221 -4.49 6.82 12.38
C GLY A 221 -4.67 7.33 13.81
N ASN A 222 -5.77 6.94 14.45
CA ASN A 222 -6.07 7.32 15.84
C ASN A 222 -5.58 6.30 16.90
N SER A 223 -4.85 5.26 16.49
CA SER A 223 -4.24 4.28 17.40
C SER A 223 -2.90 4.77 17.94
N THR A 224 -2.64 4.51 19.21
CA THR A 224 -1.35 4.81 19.85
C THR A 224 -0.35 3.65 19.70
N GLY A 225 0.83 3.79 20.30
CA GLY A 225 1.92 2.81 20.20
C GLY A 225 2.83 3.08 19.00
N THR A 226 3.72 2.14 18.73
CA THR A 226 4.70 2.24 17.64
C THR A 226 4.25 1.36 16.48
N PHE A 227 4.18 1.96 15.29
CA PHE A 227 3.90 1.22 14.07
C PHE A 227 5.01 0.21 13.76
N THR A 228 4.61 -0.96 13.28
CA THR A 228 5.51 -1.95 12.70
C THR A 228 4.86 -2.56 11.47
N GLY A 229 5.64 -2.67 10.40
CA GLY A 229 5.23 -3.32 9.16
C GLY A 229 5.50 -4.82 9.14
N VAL A 230 6.24 -5.36 10.11
CA VAL A 230 6.88 -6.69 10.01
C VAL A 230 6.73 -7.57 11.25
N ASP A 231 6.37 -7.02 12.41
CA ASP A 231 6.05 -7.84 13.58
C ASP A 231 4.61 -8.37 13.48
N PHE A 232 4.42 -9.37 12.63
CA PHE A 232 3.11 -9.97 12.37
C PHE A 232 2.54 -10.70 13.58
N GLU A 233 3.37 -11.09 14.56
CA GLU A 233 2.87 -11.67 15.80
C GLU A 233 2.23 -10.60 16.69
N ALA A 234 2.86 -9.43 16.83
CA ALA A 234 2.29 -8.28 17.53
C ALA A 234 1.01 -7.77 16.83
N LEU A 235 1.02 -7.67 15.50
CA LEU A 235 -0.18 -7.30 14.73
C LEU A 235 -1.29 -8.36 14.87
N GLY A 236 -0.93 -9.65 14.93
CA GLY A 236 -1.89 -10.73 15.16
C GLY A 236 -2.46 -10.72 16.58
N ALA A 237 -1.67 -10.32 17.57
CA ALA A 237 -2.13 -10.12 18.93
C ALA A 237 -3.16 -8.98 19.02
N ASP A 238 -2.96 -7.89 18.29
CA ASP A 238 -3.93 -6.78 18.19
C ASP A 238 -5.23 -7.25 17.55
N ALA A 239 -5.14 -7.89 16.38
CA ALA A 239 -6.32 -8.43 15.70
C ALA A 239 -7.14 -9.37 16.59
N ALA A 240 -6.47 -10.22 17.39
CA ALA A 240 -7.14 -11.08 18.36
C ALA A 240 -7.74 -10.30 19.55
N ALA A 241 -7.12 -9.19 19.98
CA ALA A 241 -7.68 -8.30 20.99
C ALA A 241 -8.93 -7.59 20.50
N ILE A 242 -8.91 -7.10 19.26
CA ILE A 242 -10.06 -6.48 18.60
C ILE A 242 -11.19 -7.48 18.41
N ALA A 243 -10.91 -8.73 18.04
CA ALA A 243 -11.93 -9.79 17.99
C ALA A 243 -12.53 -10.11 19.37
N ARG A 244 -11.73 -10.05 20.45
CA ARG A 244 -12.24 -10.22 21.82
C ARG A 244 -13.11 -9.05 22.25
N TYR A 245 -12.75 -7.83 21.84
CA TYR A 245 -13.60 -6.66 22.03
C TYR A 245 -14.91 -6.81 21.27
N ALA A 246 -14.86 -7.15 19.97
CA ALA A 246 -16.04 -7.39 19.14
C ALA A 246 -17.00 -8.41 19.79
N ARG A 247 -16.46 -9.53 20.28
CA ARG A 247 -17.25 -10.57 20.97
C ARG A 247 -17.96 -10.10 22.25
N ARG A 248 -17.47 -9.04 22.89
CA ARG A 248 -18.04 -8.48 24.12
C ARG A 248 -19.05 -7.36 23.86
N LEU A 249 -19.20 -6.91 22.62
CA LEU A 249 -20.23 -5.95 22.27
C LEU A 249 -21.62 -6.55 22.55
N PRO A 250 -22.54 -5.80 23.17
CA PRO A 250 -23.88 -6.32 23.48
C PRO A 250 -24.67 -6.72 22.23
N GLN A 251 -24.34 -6.16 21.07
CA GLN A 251 -24.97 -6.47 19.79
C GLN A 251 -24.37 -7.71 19.10
N ALA A 252 -23.17 -8.18 19.50
CA ALA A 252 -22.43 -9.19 18.75
C ALA A 252 -22.85 -10.63 19.10
N GLU A 253 -23.31 -11.37 18.09
CA GLU A 253 -23.72 -12.78 18.24
C GLU A 253 -22.55 -13.77 18.06
N ALA A 254 -21.64 -13.44 17.13
CA ALA A 254 -20.50 -14.26 16.76
C ALA A 254 -19.43 -13.39 16.08
N VAL A 255 -18.20 -13.91 15.98
CA VAL A 255 -17.09 -13.21 15.34
C VAL A 255 -16.46 -14.07 14.25
N GLY A 256 -16.14 -13.46 13.11
CA GLY A 256 -15.33 -14.02 12.03
C GLY A 256 -14.25 -13.03 11.62
N PHE A 257 -13.33 -13.46 10.75
CA PHE A 257 -12.28 -12.59 10.21
C PHE A 257 -12.37 -12.47 8.70
N TRP A 258 -12.03 -11.28 8.21
CA TRP A 258 -11.65 -11.03 6.83
C TRP A 258 -10.30 -10.33 6.85
N GLY A 259 -9.38 -10.71 5.97
CA GLY A 259 -8.11 -10.00 5.86
C GLY A 259 -7.47 -10.12 4.50
N GLU A 260 -6.73 -9.07 4.15
CA GLU A 260 -6.15 -8.87 2.83
C GLU A 260 -4.62 -8.78 2.87
N SER A 261 -3.95 -9.32 1.85
CA SER A 261 -2.52 -9.08 1.59
C SER A 261 -1.63 -9.51 2.77
N GLN A 262 -0.99 -8.54 3.44
CA GLN A 262 -0.22 -8.70 4.69
C GLN A 262 -0.97 -9.49 5.77
N ALA A 263 -2.31 -9.48 5.75
CA ALA A 263 -3.12 -10.29 6.65
C ALA A 263 -2.78 -11.79 6.53
N GLY A 264 -2.22 -12.28 5.42
CA GLY A 264 -1.72 -13.64 5.29
C GLY A 264 -0.69 -14.02 6.36
N TRP A 265 0.18 -13.10 6.75
CA TRP A 265 1.16 -13.34 7.81
C TRP A 265 0.59 -13.07 9.21
N ILE A 266 -0.36 -12.16 9.34
CA ILE A 266 -0.99 -11.74 10.61
C ILE A 266 -2.02 -12.77 11.09
N MET A 267 -2.88 -13.25 10.19
CA MET A 267 -4.06 -14.05 10.49
C MET A 267 -3.75 -15.35 11.26
N PRO A 268 -2.69 -16.13 10.94
CA PRO A 268 -2.35 -17.32 11.72
C PRO A 268 -2.08 -17.04 13.20
N TYR A 269 -1.51 -15.88 13.53
CA TYR A 269 -1.27 -15.47 14.92
C TYR A 269 -2.56 -15.02 15.62
N ALA A 270 -3.43 -14.32 14.89
CA ALA A 270 -4.73 -13.89 15.39
C ALA A 270 -5.64 -15.08 15.71
N LEU A 271 -5.78 -16.02 14.78
CA LEU A 271 -6.66 -17.18 14.90
C LEU A 271 -6.25 -18.12 16.04
N ARG A 272 -4.94 -18.24 16.32
CA ARG A 272 -4.44 -19.02 17.47
C ARG A 272 -4.89 -18.45 18.81
N ARG A 273 -5.10 -17.13 18.88
CA ARG A 273 -5.48 -16.37 20.08
C ARG A 273 -6.98 -16.11 20.16
N ALA A 274 -7.69 -16.15 19.03
CA ALA A 274 -9.13 -15.94 18.91
C ALA A 274 -9.86 -17.22 18.46
N ARG A 275 -9.66 -18.34 19.17
CA ARG A 275 -10.24 -19.66 18.83
C ARG A 275 -11.77 -19.73 18.84
N PHE A 276 -12.44 -18.68 19.28
CA PHE A 276 -13.90 -18.55 19.23
C PHE A 276 -14.40 -18.01 17.88
N ALA A 277 -13.51 -17.55 17.00
CA ALA A 277 -13.88 -17.10 15.68
C ALA A 277 -14.45 -18.26 14.85
N ARG A 278 -15.50 -17.99 14.07
CA ARG A 278 -16.22 -19.01 13.32
C ARG A 278 -15.57 -19.35 11.98
N PHE A 279 -14.85 -18.42 11.37
CA PHE A 279 -14.18 -18.61 10.08
C PHE A 279 -13.12 -17.53 9.84
N ALA A 280 -12.34 -17.72 8.78
CA ALA A 280 -11.46 -16.70 8.20
C ALA A 280 -11.70 -16.59 6.69
N ILE A 281 -11.64 -15.35 6.18
CA ILE A 281 -11.59 -15.04 4.76
C ILE A 281 -10.24 -14.38 4.50
N LEU A 282 -9.47 -14.95 3.57
CA LEU A 282 -8.14 -14.51 3.18
C LEU A 282 -8.19 -14.05 1.73
N VAL A 283 -7.97 -12.77 1.48
CA VAL A 283 -8.03 -12.16 0.15
C VAL A 283 -6.63 -11.75 -0.25
N SER A 284 -6.16 -12.23 -1.39
CA SER A 284 -4.79 -11.97 -1.87
C SER A 284 -3.76 -12.22 -0.78
N ALA A 285 -3.97 -13.25 0.05
CA ALA A 285 -3.12 -13.51 1.20
C ALA A 285 -1.80 -14.14 0.77
N THR A 286 -0.70 -13.49 1.16
CA THR A 286 0.64 -14.00 0.88
C THR A 286 1.01 -15.12 1.86
N THR A 287 1.43 -16.27 1.34
CA THR A 287 1.92 -17.40 2.17
C THR A 287 3.39 -17.71 1.96
N ILE A 288 4.02 -17.09 0.97
CA ILE A 288 5.48 -16.98 0.88
C ILE A 288 6.00 -15.93 1.86
N SER A 289 7.31 -15.89 2.09
CA SER A 289 7.89 -14.88 2.98
C SER A 289 7.87 -13.49 2.32
N PRO A 290 7.85 -12.38 3.10
CA PRO A 290 7.96 -11.03 2.54
C PRO A 290 9.18 -10.85 1.62
N PHE A 291 10.33 -11.44 1.96
CA PHE A 291 11.52 -11.45 1.10
C PHE A 291 11.24 -12.06 -0.28
N GLU A 292 10.59 -13.23 -0.32
CA GLU A 292 10.24 -13.88 -1.60
C GLU A 292 9.21 -13.08 -2.38
N GLN A 293 8.26 -12.43 -1.71
CA GLN A 293 7.26 -11.59 -2.36
C GLN A 293 7.91 -10.38 -3.03
N VAL A 294 8.77 -9.65 -2.30
CA VAL A 294 9.47 -8.48 -2.83
C VAL A 294 10.38 -8.87 -3.98
N ALA A 295 11.15 -9.94 -3.86
CA ALA A 295 12.01 -10.43 -4.93
C ALA A 295 11.22 -10.77 -6.19
N TRP A 296 10.09 -11.48 -6.05
CA TRP A 296 9.20 -11.78 -7.17
C TRP A 296 8.63 -10.51 -7.80
N TRP A 297 8.14 -9.58 -6.98
CA TRP A 297 7.54 -8.33 -7.43
C TRP A 297 8.55 -7.48 -8.20
N LEU A 298 9.75 -7.30 -7.65
CA LEU A 298 10.84 -6.57 -8.29
C LEU A 298 11.23 -7.18 -9.63
N ARG A 299 11.35 -8.51 -9.70
CA ARG A 299 11.57 -9.21 -10.97
C ARG A 299 10.44 -8.92 -11.96
N HIS A 300 9.18 -9.01 -11.53
CA HIS A 300 8.02 -8.73 -12.38
C HIS A 300 8.03 -7.29 -12.90
N GLN A 301 8.44 -6.32 -12.06
CA GLN A 301 8.59 -4.93 -12.46
C GLN A 301 9.70 -4.74 -13.50
N THR A 302 10.84 -5.41 -13.35
CA THR A 302 11.88 -5.32 -14.39
C THR A 302 11.42 -5.85 -15.75
N LEU A 303 10.54 -6.85 -15.79
CA LEU A 303 9.93 -7.31 -17.03
C LEU A 303 8.99 -6.26 -17.63
N SER A 304 8.18 -5.57 -16.82
CA SER A 304 7.30 -4.49 -17.30
C SER A 304 8.09 -3.29 -17.84
N TRP A 305 9.34 -3.14 -17.41
CA TRP A 305 10.29 -2.18 -17.95
C TRP A 305 10.87 -2.60 -19.31
N GLY A 306 10.65 -3.83 -19.76
CA GLY A 306 11.15 -4.34 -21.04
C GLY A 306 12.48 -5.07 -20.96
N LEU A 307 12.94 -5.44 -19.75
CA LEU A 307 14.04 -6.39 -19.62
C LEU A 307 13.60 -7.76 -20.16
N THR A 308 14.54 -8.48 -20.77
CA THR A 308 14.36 -9.89 -21.13
C THR A 308 14.26 -10.76 -19.87
N PRO A 309 13.71 -11.99 -19.96
CA PRO A 309 13.67 -12.92 -18.83
C PRO A 309 15.03 -13.15 -18.16
N ASP A 310 16.11 -13.27 -18.95
CA ASP A 310 17.46 -13.51 -18.42
C ASP A 310 18.01 -12.29 -17.67
N GLU A 311 17.72 -11.08 -18.16
CA GLU A 311 18.10 -9.83 -17.50
C GLU A 311 17.30 -9.61 -16.21
N ALA A 312 16.00 -9.92 -16.21
CA ALA A 312 15.16 -9.88 -15.02
C ALA A 312 15.64 -10.90 -13.97
N ASP A 313 16.04 -12.10 -14.39
CA ASP A 313 16.63 -13.11 -13.51
C ASP A 313 17.98 -12.65 -12.94
N ALA A 314 18.80 -11.94 -13.72
CA ALA A 314 20.04 -11.34 -13.24
C ALA A 314 19.79 -10.22 -12.22
N ALA A 315 18.81 -9.35 -12.47
CA ALA A 315 18.38 -8.31 -11.54
C ALA A 315 17.83 -8.89 -10.23
N ASP A 316 17.03 -9.96 -10.28
CA ASP A 316 16.55 -10.68 -9.09
C ASP A 316 17.70 -11.31 -8.28
N ARG A 317 18.65 -11.98 -8.93
CA ARG A 317 19.84 -12.54 -8.24
C ARG A 317 20.63 -11.44 -7.53
N MET A 318 20.87 -10.33 -8.21
CA MET A 318 21.54 -9.16 -7.63
C MET A 318 20.76 -8.60 -6.43
N HIS A 319 19.43 -8.45 -6.56
CA HIS A 319 18.55 -8.02 -5.46
C HIS A 319 18.76 -8.88 -4.22
N ARG A 320 18.59 -10.19 -4.41
CA ARG A 320 18.61 -11.18 -3.34
C ARG A 320 19.95 -11.17 -2.63
N ALA A 321 21.06 -11.10 -3.34
CA ALA A 321 22.39 -11.07 -2.75
C ALA A 321 22.60 -9.84 -1.86
N VAL A 322 22.18 -8.65 -2.32
CA VAL A 322 22.29 -7.40 -1.56
C VAL A 322 21.37 -7.42 -0.33
N THR A 323 20.11 -7.80 -0.51
CA THR A 323 19.12 -7.88 0.57
C THR A 323 19.53 -8.91 1.63
N LEU A 324 20.04 -10.08 1.23
CA LEU A 324 20.54 -11.09 2.17
C LEU A 324 21.78 -10.59 2.94
N TYR A 325 22.69 -9.86 2.29
CA TYR A 325 23.79 -9.22 2.98
C TYR A 325 23.31 -8.20 4.02
N TYR A 326 22.39 -7.30 3.66
CA TYR A 326 21.81 -6.33 4.60
C TYR A 326 21.04 -6.98 5.76
N ALA A 327 20.50 -8.18 5.54
CA ALA A 327 19.85 -8.98 6.58
C ALA A 327 20.83 -9.74 7.49
N GLY A 328 22.15 -9.65 7.26
CA GLY A 328 23.16 -10.46 7.95
C GLY A 328 23.12 -11.95 7.58
N ARG A 329 22.48 -12.31 6.46
CA ARG A 329 22.31 -13.68 5.94
C ARG A 329 23.19 -13.98 4.73
N GLY A 330 24.01 -13.01 4.32
CA GLY A 330 24.99 -13.09 3.25
C GLY A 330 26.23 -12.29 3.59
N THR A 331 27.14 -12.13 2.63
CA THR A 331 28.38 -11.38 2.83
C THR A 331 28.44 -10.17 1.91
N TYR A 332 29.17 -9.13 2.34
CA TYR A 332 29.46 -8.00 1.47
C TYR A 332 30.14 -8.46 0.17
N ALA A 333 31.10 -9.39 0.26
CA ALA A 333 31.82 -9.92 -0.91
C ALA A 333 30.88 -10.59 -1.92
N SER A 334 29.92 -11.42 -1.47
CA SER A 334 28.94 -12.05 -2.37
C SER A 334 27.98 -11.04 -3.00
N ALA A 335 27.51 -10.04 -2.23
CA ALA A 335 26.66 -8.99 -2.76
C ALA A 335 27.41 -8.13 -3.79
N GLN A 336 28.64 -7.73 -3.46
CA GLN A 336 29.50 -6.92 -4.33
C GLN A 336 29.84 -7.66 -5.63
N ALA A 337 30.13 -8.97 -5.56
CA ALA A 337 30.39 -9.78 -6.75
C ALA A 337 29.21 -9.84 -7.73
N GLU A 338 27.97 -9.99 -7.22
CA GLU A 338 26.77 -9.93 -8.07
C GLU A 338 26.57 -8.55 -8.70
N VAL A 339 26.81 -7.47 -7.95
CA VAL A 339 26.76 -6.12 -8.51
C VAL A 339 27.80 -5.92 -9.60
N ASP A 340 29.05 -6.32 -9.36
CA ASP A 340 30.15 -6.11 -10.32
C ASP A 340 29.99 -6.98 -11.58
N ALA A 341 29.44 -8.18 -11.46
CA ALA A 341 29.11 -9.04 -12.60
C ALA A 341 28.08 -8.39 -13.54
N ASN A 342 27.21 -7.52 -13.03
CA ASN A 342 26.13 -6.90 -13.79
C ASN A 342 26.37 -5.43 -14.14
N ARG A 343 27.43 -4.79 -13.62
CA ARG A 343 27.71 -3.35 -13.77
C ARG A 343 27.76 -2.86 -15.23
N GLY A 344 28.17 -3.72 -16.16
CA GLY A 344 28.24 -3.42 -17.59
C GLY A 344 26.97 -3.72 -18.38
N ALA A 345 25.91 -4.24 -17.74
CA ALA A 345 24.70 -4.65 -18.42
C ALA A 345 23.85 -3.42 -18.81
N PRO A 346 23.21 -3.41 -20.00
CA PRO A 346 22.40 -2.26 -20.45
C PRO A 346 21.24 -1.88 -19.52
N TRP A 347 20.74 -2.83 -18.73
CA TRP A 347 19.66 -2.63 -17.78
C TRP A 347 20.12 -2.10 -16.41
N PHE A 348 21.42 -2.20 -16.09
CA PHE A 348 21.93 -2.01 -14.72
C PHE A 348 21.57 -0.65 -14.14
N ASP A 349 21.96 0.43 -14.82
CA ASP A 349 21.71 1.80 -14.35
C ASP A 349 20.22 2.10 -14.22
N ARG A 350 19.39 1.51 -15.07
CA ARG A 350 17.94 1.67 -14.99
C ARG A 350 17.37 1.01 -13.73
N VAL A 351 17.86 -0.18 -13.37
CA VAL A 351 17.38 -0.93 -12.20
C VAL A 351 17.88 -0.30 -10.91
N VAL A 352 19.18 -0.05 -10.78
CA VAL A 352 19.78 0.40 -9.51
C VAL A 352 19.43 1.84 -9.14
N ASN A 353 19.08 2.68 -10.12
CA ASN A 353 18.58 4.03 -9.88
C ASN A 353 17.05 4.10 -9.78
N HIS A 354 16.35 2.96 -9.90
CA HIS A 354 14.91 2.93 -9.72
C HIS A 354 14.55 3.17 -8.24
N PRO A 355 13.53 3.97 -7.89
CA PRO A 355 13.12 4.22 -6.50
C PRO A 355 12.78 2.97 -5.68
N TYR A 356 12.40 1.87 -6.33
CA TYR A 356 12.16 0.59 -5.68
C TYR A 356 13.44 -0.13 -5.24
N TRP A 357 14.60 0.37 -5.68
CA TRP A 357 15.93 -0.18 -5.45
C TRP A 357 16.84 0.78 -4.67
N ASP A 358 16.25 1.72 -3.91
CA ASP A 358 16.89 2.81 -3.15
C ASP A 358 17.85 2.35 -2.02
N THR A 359 18.13 1.05 -1.95
CA THR A 359 19.04 0.47 -0.96
C THR A 359 20.48 0.33 -1.46
N MET A 360 20.75 0.68 -2.73
CA MET A 360 22.09 0.71 -3.34
C MET A 360 22.47 2.09 -3.86
N PRO A 361 22.88 3.03 -2.98
CA PRO A 361 23.30 4.35 -3.43
C PRO A 361 24.48 4.24 -4.40
N ASN A 362 24.39 4.94 -5.53
CA ASN A 362 25.39 4.94 -6.61
C ASN A 362 25.68 3.55 -7.22
N GLY A 363 24.69 2.64 -7.23
CA GLY A 363 24.83 1.34 -7.87
C GLY A 363 25.84 0.41 -7.18
N ARG A 364 25.95 0.49 -5.84
CA ARG A 364 26.74 -0.45 -5.03
C ARG A 364 26.06 -0.78 -3.71
N PRO A 365 26.34 -1.96 -3.12
CA PRO A 365 25.96 -2.24 -1.75
C PRO A 365 26.73 -1.34 -0.77
N LEU A 366 26.10 -1.00 0.36
CA LEU A 366 26.73 -0.30 1.47
C LEU A 366 27.88 -1.15 2.03
N ALA A 367 29.05 -0.57 2.18
CA ALA A 367 30.17 -1.22 2.87
C ALA A 367 29.78 -1.52 4.33
N PRO A 368 30.43 -2.50 5.00
CA PRO A 368 30.01 -2.93 6.34
C PRO A 368 29.87 -1.79 7.37
N ALA A 369 30.76 -0.81 7.36
CA ALA A 369 30.68 0.34 8.24
C ALA A 369 29.49 1.26 7.91
N GLU A 370 29.26 1.53 6.63
CA GLU A 370 28.13 2.36 6.14
C GLU A 370 26.78 1.68 6.44
N LEU A 371 26.70 0.36 6.27
CA LEU A 371 25.50 -0.40 6.60
C LEU A 371 25.24 -0.37 8.10
N ALA A 372 26.26 -0.57 8.94
CA ALA A 372 26.12 -0.50 10.39
C ALA A 372 25.69 0.90 10.86
N GLU A 373 26.17 1.96 10.21
CA GLU A 373 25.73 3.32 10.45
C GLU A 373 24.27 3.52 10.02
N ALA A 374 23.91 3.14 8.80
CA ALA A 374 22.56 3.28 8.26
C ALA A 374 21.51 2.51 9.08
N LEU A 375 21.84 1.31 9.57
CA LEU A 375 20.96 0.53 10.45
C LEU A 375 20.72 1.21 11.81
N ARG A 376 21.69 1.99 12.31
CA ARG A 376 21.52 2.76 13.55
C ARG A 376 20.72 4.04 13.34
N GLU A 377 20.99 4.76 12.25
CA GLU A 377 20.40 6.08 12.01
C GLU A 377 19.00 6.01 11.40
N ARG A 378 18.77 5.01 10.54
CA ARG A 378 17.52 4.85 9.77
C ARG A 378 17.01 3.40 9.83
N PRO A 379 16.78 2.83 11.03
CA PRO A 379 16.37 1.43 11.17
C PRO A 379 15.08 1.10 10.39
N GLY A 380 14.17 2.07 10.24
CA GLY A 380 12.92 1.90 9.48
C GLY A 380 13.13 1.58 7.99
N ASP A 381 14.20 2.09 7.38
CA ASP A 381 14.50 1.84 5.96
C ASP A 381 14.91 0.38 5.70
N PHE A 382 15.31 -0.32 6.76
CA PHE A 382 15.72 -1.72 6.73
C PHE A 382 14.73 -2.62 7.47
N GLU A 383 13.57 -2.14 7.92
CA GLU A 383 12.63 -2.92 8.74
C GLU A 383 12.23 -4.22 8.01
N LEU A 384 11.83 -4.11 6.73
CA LEU A 384 11.48 -5.27 5.91
C LEU A 384 12.67 -6.19 5.60
N THR A 385 13.87 -5.63 5.42
CA THR A 385 15.07 -6.40 5.06
C THR A 385 15.69 -7.10 6.27
N SER A 386 15.63 -6.51 7.45
CA SER A 386 16.32 -7.00 8.65
C SER A 386 15.44 -7.91 9.51
N ALA A 387 14.11 -7.79 9.42
CA ALA A 387 13.22 -8.56 10.27
C ALA A 387 13.26 -10.06 9.97
N ALA A 388 13.37 -10.87 11.03
CA ALA A 388 13.35 -12.32 10.91
C ALA A 388 12.05 -12.85 10.27
N SER A 389 10.92 -12.17 10.49
CA SER A 389 9.62 -12.47 9.90
C SER A 389 9.62 -12.38 8.36
N SER A 390 10.52 -11.60 7.76
CA SER A 390 10.65 -11.47 6.30
C SER A 390 11.22 -12.71 5.61
N TYR A 391 11.88 -13.59 6.36
CA TYR A 391 12.52 -14.81 5.87
C TYR A 391 11.85 -16.08 6.41
N MET A 392 10.76 -15.92 7.15
CA MET A 392 10.07 -17.02 7.80
C MET A 392 9.20 -17.81 6.81
N ASP A 393 9.15 -19.13 6.99
CA ASP A 393 8.15 -19.99 6.37
C ASP A 393 6.85 -19.96 7.20
N TYR A 394 5.76 -19.49 6.61
CA TYR A 394 4.47 -19.35 7.29
C TYR A 394 3.60 -20.62 7.25
N ARG A 395 3.97 -21.64 6.47
CA ARG A 395 3.20 -22.90 6.38
C ARG A 395 3.00 -23.57 7.76
N PRO A 396 4.00 -23.67 8.65
CA PRO A 396 3.80 -24.22 9.99
C PRO A 396 2.79 -23.43 10.84
N HIS A 397 2.62 -22.13 10.58
CA HIS A 397 1.66 -21.28 11.29
C HIS A 397 0.24 -21.58 10.80
N TYR A 398 0.05 -21.72 9.49
CA TYR A 398 -1.22 -22.11 8.89
C TYR A 398 -1.66 -23.53 9.25
N ARG A 399 -0.74 -24.47 9.49
CA ARG A 399 -1.08 -25.83 9.98
C ARG A 399 -1.82 -25.83 11.32
N ARG A 400 -1.76 -24.72 12.06
CA ARG A 400 -2.44 -24.54 13.35
C ARG A 400 -3.79 -23.83 13.22
N VAL A 401 -4.17 -23.42 12.01
CA VAL A 401 -5.50 -22.88 11.71
C VAL A 401 -6.46 -24.05 11.58
N THR A 402 -7.45 -24.09 12.47
CA THR A 402 -8.43 -25.17 12.59
C THR A 402 -9.84 -24.61 12.56
N LEU A 403 -10.16 -23.87 11.52
CA LEU A 403 -11.47 -23.26 11.31
C LEU A 403 -11.76 -23.17 9.81
N PRO A 404 -13.05 -23.12 9.41
CA PRO A 404 -13.43 -22.93 8.03
C PRO A 404 -12.75 -21.71 7.41
N THR A 405 -12.11 -21.89 6.27
CA THR A 405 -11.34 -20.82 5.62
C THR A 405 -11.73 -20.67 4.16
N LEU A 406 -12.01 -19.43 3.73
CA LEU A 406 -12.14 -19.06 2.33
C LEU A 406 -10.88 -18.30 1.90
N ALA A 407 -10.23 -18.75 0.83
CA ALA A 407 -9.09 -18.06 0.22
C ALA A 407 -9.46 -17.57 -1.18
N ILE A 408 -9.17 -16.31 -1.47
CA ILE A 408 -9.55 -15.64 -2.73
C ILE A 408 -8.31 -14.98 -3.33
N TYR A 409 -8.13 -15.15 -4.65
CA TYR A 409 -7.04 -14.55 -5.42
C TYR A 409 -7.56 -13.97 -6.74
N GLY A 410 -6.84 -13.00 -7.31
CA GLY A 410 -7.11 -12.43 -8.63
C GLY A 410 -5.96 -12.71 -9.58
N THR A 411 -6.24 -13.06 -10.84
CA THR A 411 -5.18 -13.42 -11.81
C THR A 411 -4.36 -12.23 -12.30
N ALA A 412 -4.83 -11.00 -12.08
CA ALA A 412 -4.13 -9.76 -12.39
C ALA A 412 -3.50 -9.10 -11.15
N ASP A 413 -3.33 -9.83 -10.05
CA ASP A 413 -2.54 -9.40 -8.90
C ASP A 413 -1.05 -9.42 -9.26
N ASP A 414 -0.48 -8.23 -9.41
CA ASP A 414 0.91 -7.99 -9.78
C ASP A 414 1.81 -7.74 -8.56
N LEU A 415 1.30 -7.87 -7.33
CA LEU A 415 2.06 -7.65 -6.09
C LEU A 415 2.63 -8.93 -5.49
N GLN A 416 2.20 -10.10 -5.94
CA GLN A 416 2.69 -11.38 -5.43
C GLN A 416 2.54 -12.52 -6.46
N PRO A 417 3.33 -13.60 -6.32
CA PRO A 417 3.15 -14.81 -7.11
C PRO A 417 1.91 -15.58 -6.62
N ILE A 418 0.73 -15.23 -7.12
CA ILE A 418 -0.55 -15.81 -6.69
C ILE A 418 -0.57 -17.33 -6.78
N ASP A 419 -0.02 -17.94 -7.83
CA ASP A 419 -0.04 -19.39 -8.02
C ASP A 419 0.74 -20.08 -6.92
N ARG A 420 1.90 -19.52 -6.55
CA ARG A 420 2.75 -20.04 -5.48
C ARG A 420 2.11 -19.80 -4.12
N SER A 421 1.63 -18.60 -3.83
CA SER A 421 0.95 -18.26 -2.57
C SER A 421 -0.29 -19.14 -2.35
N ARG A 422 -1.13 -19.29 -3.38
CA ARG A 422 -2.33 -20.13 -3.34
C ARG A 422 -1.97 -21.59 -3.14
N ALA A 423 -1.05 -22.14 -3.95
CA ALA A 423 -0.70 -23.56 -3.87
C ALA A 423 -0.18 -23.94 -2.48
N LEU A 424 0.67 -23.12 -1.87
CA LEU A 424 1.19 -23.36 -0.52
C LEU A 424 0.10 -23.26 0.54
N LEU A 425 -0.84 -22.31 0.41
CA LEU A 425 -1.97 -22.19 1.32
C LEU A 425 -2.91 -23.41 1.21
N GLU A 426 -3.22 -23.81 -0.03
CA GLU A 426 -4.07 -24.95 -0.37
C GLU A 426 -3.48 -26.27 0.15
N GLU A 427 -2.17 -26.48 -0.03
CA GLU A 427 -1.43 -27.61 0.51
C GLU A 427 -1.55 -27.71 2.03
N VAL A 428 -1.47 -26.57 2.74
CA VAL A 428 -1.50 -26.56 4.20
C VAL A 428 -2.91 -26.71 4.75
N LEU A 429 -3.89 -25.95 4.23
CA LEU A 429 -5.26 -25.97 4.75
C LEU A 429 -5.96 -27.30 4.48
N ARG A 430 -5.76 -27.92 3.31
CA ARG A 430 -6.39 -29.22 2.99
C ARG A 430 -5.92 -30.39 3.85
N ARG A 431 -4.85 -30.23 4.63
CA ARG A 431 -4.45 -31.23 5.64
C ARG A 431 -5.46 -31.28 6.80
N ASP A 432 -6.12 -30.17 7.09
CA ASP A 432 -7.22 -30.14 8.04
C ASP A 432 -8.51 -30.64 7.37
N ARG A 433 -8.81 -31.93 7.58
CA ARG A 433 -10.02 -32.58 7.05
C ARG A 433 -11.26 -32.34 7.92
N ARG A 434 -11.13 -31.61 9.02
CA ARG A 434 -12.23 -31.36 9.98
C ARG A 434 -13.06 -30.13 9.60
N HIS A 435 -12.48 -29.20 8.86
CA HIS A 435 -13.13 -27.96 8.45
C HIS A 435 -13.17 -27.83 6.93
N VAL A 436 -14.14 -27.04 6.45
CA VAL A 436 -14.29 -26.73 5.03
C VAL A 436 -13.31 -25.63 4.64
N HIS A 437 -12.55 -25.87 3.58
CA HIS A 437 -11.64 -24.88 2.99
C HIS A 437 -12.00 -24.66 1.52
N GLU A 438 -12.40 -23.45 1.17
CA GLU A 438 -12.78 -23.05 -0.20
C GLU A 438 -11.72 -22.13 -0.81
N PHE A 439 -11.48 -22.27 -2.11
CA PHE A 439 -10.50 -21.49 -2.87
C PHE A 439 -11.18 -20.92 -4.12
N ILE A 440 -11.13 -19.60 -4.29
CA ILE A 440 -11.70 -18.90 -5.44
C ILE A 440 -10.59 -18.13 -6.14
N THR A 441 -10.59 -18.16 -7.47
CA THR A 441 -9.70 -17.31 -8.28
C THR A 441 -10.53 -16.56 -9.30
N TYR A 442 -10.42 -15.23 -9.29
CA TYR A 442 -11.14 -14.35 -10.21
C TYR A 442 -10.23 -13.96 -11.37
N GLU A 443 -10.62 -14.36 -12.57
CA GLU A 443 -9.92 -13.97 -13.79
C GLU A 443 -9.97 -12.44 -13.99
N GLY A 444 -8.82 -11.84 -14.26
CA GLY A 444 -8.62 -10.41 -14.49
C GLY A 444 -8.78 -9.53 -13.25
N ALA A 445 -8.96 -10.10 -12.06
CA ALA A 445 -9.09 -9.31 -10.83
C ALA A 445 -7.71 -8.87 -10.30
N SER A 446 -7.62 -7.62 -9.86
CA SER A 446 -6.41 -7.05 -9.24
C SER A 446 -6.19 -7.56 -7.81
N HIS A 447 -5.12 -7.11 -7.15
CA HIS A 447 -4.82 -7.40 -5.74
C HIS A 447 -5.99 -7.11 -4.79
N ASP A 448 -6.72 -6.01 -4.99
CA ASP A 448 -7.85 -5.58 -4.15
C ASP A 448 -9.21 -6.11 -4.68
N MET A 449 -9.18 -7.17 -5.51
CA MET A 449 -10.35 -7.79 -6.15
C MET A 449 -11.16 -6.81 -7.01
N GLN A 450 -10.48 -5.92 -7.72
CA GLN A 450 -11.12 -4.99 -8.65
C GLN A 450 -11.15 -5.54 -10.07
N SER A 451 -12.26 -5.29 -10.79
CA SER A 451 -12.33 -5.43 -12.25
C SER A 451 -11.43 -4.40 -12.93
N PRO A 452 -11.01 -4.59 -14.20
CA PRO A 452 -10.19 -3.64 -15.00
C PRO A 452 -10.69 -2.18 -15.10
N ASP A 453 -11.91 -1.88 -14.65
CA ASP A 453 -12.47 -0.54 -14.54
C ASP A 453 -12.29 0.13 -13.15
N GLY A 454 -11.62 -0.56 -12.21
CA GLY A 454 -11.26 -0.10 -10.87
C GLY A 454 -12.35 -0.29 -9.83
N ARG A 455 -13.40 -1.04 -10.17
CA ARG A 455 -14.50 -1.33 -9.24
C ARG A 455 -14.25 -2.66 -8.56
N VAL A 456 -14.41 -2.69 -7.24
CA VAL A 456 -14.45 -3.96 -6.49
C VAL A 456 -15.56 -4.82 -7.08
N ARG A 457 -15.23 -6.07 -7.42
CA ARG A 457 -16.16 -6.91 -8.15
C ARG A 457 -17.35 -7.30 -7.28
N SER A 458 -18.55 -7.25 -7.84
CA SER A 458 -19.77 -7.63 -7.13
C SER A 458 -19.82 -9.13 -6.82
N ASP A 459 -19.34 -9.98 -7.74
CA ASP A 459 -19.28 -11.43 -7.55
C ASP A 459 -18.31 -11.85 -6.43
N TYR A 460 -17.24 -11.08 -6.22
CA TYR A 460 -16.37 -11.17 -5.04
C TYR A 460 -17.11 -10.80 -3.75
N LEU A 461 -17.81 -9.66 -3.73
CA LEU A 461 -18.58 -9.22 -2.56
C LEU A 461 -19.68 -10.23 -2.20
N ASP A 462 -20.37 -10.78 -3.20
CA ASP A 462 -21.36 -11.83 -3.01
C ASP A 462 -20.74 -13.09 -2.42
N ALA A 463 -19.59 -13.55 -2.93
CA ALA A 463 -18.93 -14.74 -2.43
C ALA A 463 -18.49 -14.61 -0.96
N VAL A 464 -17.84 -13.49 -0.58
CA VAL A 464 -17.37 -13.28 0.80
C VAL A 464 -18.51 -13.14 1.79
N THR A 465 -19.58 -12.45 1.40
CA THR A 465 -20.73 -12.22 2.28
C THR A 465 -21.59 -13.49 2.42
N GLN A 466 -21.81 -14.24 1.34
CA GLN A 466 -22.51 -15.53 1.39
C GLN A 466 -21.72 -16.58 2.17
N TRP A 467 -20.40 -16.64 2.03
CA TRP A 467 -19.56 -17.53 2.84
C TRP A 467 -19.70 -17.19 4.33
N ALA A 468 -19.55 -15.92 4.70
CA ALA A 468 -19.70 -15.47 6.08
C ALA A 468 -21.08 -15.85 6.66
N GLU A 469 -22.16 -15.60 5.91
CA GLU A 469 -23.52 -15.97 6.30
C GLU A 469 -23.65 -17.49 6.55
N ARG A 470 -23.18 -18.33 5.63
CA ARG A 470 -23.20 -19.80 5.80
C ARG A 470 -22.45 -20.24 7.05
N GLN A 471 -21.25 -19.69 7.28
CA GLN A 471 -20.42 -20.07 8.41
C GLN A 471 -20.99 -19.58 9.75
N PHE A 472 -21.64 -18.42 9.80
CA PHE A 472 -22.35 -17.96 10.98
C PHE A 472 -23.63 -18.77 11.25
N ALA A 473 -24.33 -19.22 10.20
CA ALA A 473 -25.53 -20.03 10.34
C ALA A 473 -25.24 -21.48 10.80
N ALA A 474 -24.20 -22.13 10.25
CA ALA A 474 -23.79 -23.50 10.61
C ALA A 474 -23.27 -23.62 12.06
N ALA A 475 -23.05 -22.49 12.71
CA ALA A 475 -22.47 -22.32 14.02
C ALA A 475 -23.52 -22.19 15.15
N ARG A 476 -24.79 -22.04 14.78
CA ARG A 476 -25.97 -22.02 15.65
C ARG A 476 -26.50 -23.44 15.79
#